data_AF-A0AAW4GG32-F1
#
_entry.id   AF-A0AAW4GG32-F1
#
_cell.length_a   1.000
_cell.length_b   1.000
_cell.length_c   1.000
_cell.angle_alpha   90.00
_cell.angle_beta   90.00
_cell.angle_gamma   90.00
#
_symmetry.space_group_name_H-M   'P 1'
#
loop_
_entity.id
_entity.type
_entity.pdbx_description
1 polymer ?
#
loop_
_entity_poly.entity_id
_entity_poly.type
_entity_poly.pdbx_seq_one_letter_code
_entity_poly.pdbx_strand_id
1 'polypeptide(L)'
;MPMAGMLRAALLLLPMLGGCSINKFQHTEWRSDWVDVSSDAIFPGNSTTLPLDRISTLDPDSEAAIAEWMWKNSLVVVSASEIEGKIGSMPLSGVKPAPGEIVYFVRAASDEGNGKFIGYVNDKGLLIMYGVMGGCGEQKHRVVAVSLRDKPANVFGRCSAAL
;
A
#
# COMPACT_ATOMS: atom_id res chain seq x y z
N MET A 1 26.60 75.88 9.24
CA MET A 1 26.47 74.84 8.20
C MET A 1 25.26 73.97 8.56
N PRO A 2 24.17 74.00 7.79
CA PRO A 2 23.04 73.09 7.99
C PRO A 2 23.11 71.92 7.02
N MET A 3 22.84 70.70 7.48
CA MET A 3 22.01 69.75 6.73
C MET A 3 21.58 68.62 7.65
N ALA A 4 20.30 68.63 8.00
CA ALA A 4 19.59 67.48 8.53
C ALA A 4 19.44 66.45 7.40
N GLY A 5 19.94 65.24 7.61
CA GLY A 5 19.74 64.09 6.74
C GLY A 5 18.82 63.08 7.42
N MET A 6 17.52 63.24 7.16
CA MET A 6 16.47 62.29 7.53
C MET A 6 16.63 60.94 6.81
N LEU A 7 16.10 59.91 7.48
CA LEU A 7 15.59 58.63 6.95
C LEU A 7 16.59 57.58 6.44
N ARG A 8 16.58 56.41 7.11
CA ARG A 8 16.02 55.16 6.55
C ARG A 8 15.97 54.06 7.62
N ALA A 9 14.93 54.08 8.45
CA ALA A 9 14.39 52.85 9.02
C ALA A 9 13.39 52.32 7.99
N ALA A 10 13.77 51.27 7.26
CA ALA A 10 12.89 50.58 6.35
C ALA A 10 12.96 49.08 6.65
N LEU A 11 11.82 48.59 7.15
CA LEU A 11 11.46 47.20 7.37
C LEU A 11 11.95 46.29 6.26
N LEU A 12 12.62 45.20 6.63
CA LEU A 12 12.55 43.93 5.92
C LEU A 12 12.35 42.80 6.94
N LEU A 13 11.25 42.86 7.68
CA LEU A 13 10.59 41.67 8.24
C LEU A 13 9.62 41.17 7.17
N LEU A 14 10.11 40.29 6.29
CA LEU A 14 9.29 39.51 5.36
C LEU A 14 9.17 38.08 5.90
N PRO A 15 8.07 37.39 5.60
CA PRO A 15 7.29 36.70 6.62
C PRO A 15 7.71 35.24 6.71
N MET A 16 7.63 34.71 7.94
CA MET A 16 7.38 33.30 8.17
C MET A 16 6.01 32.95 7.56
N LEU A 17 5.97 32.68 6.26
CA LEU A 17 4.85 32.05 5.59
C LEU A 17 5.22 30.59 5.38
N GLY A 18 4.56 29.75 6.16
CA GLY A 18 4.66 28.30 6.08
C GLY A 18 4.48 27.81 4.65
N GLY A 19 5.57 27.29 4.10
CA GLY A 19 5.48 26.22 3.12
C GLY A 19 5.29 24.92 3.89
N CYS A 20 4.06 24.62 4.31
CA CYS A 20 3.66 23.21 4.28
C CYS A 20 3.80 22.84 2.81
N SER A 21 4.92 22.21 2.45
CA SER A 21 5.09 21.62 1.13
C SER A 21 4.01 20.56 1.05
N ILE A 22 2.85 20.93 0.51
CA ILE A 22 1.91 19.98 -0.04
C ILE A 22 2.63 19.48 -1.28
N ASN A 23 3.58 18.56 -1.10
CA ASN A 23 3.98 17.67 -2.16
C ASN A 23 2.67 17.11 -2.66
N LYS A 24 2.18 17.62 -3.80
CA LYS A 24 1.19 16.91 -4.58
C LYS A 24 1.84 15.57 -4.82
N PHE A 25 1.45 14.56 -4.04
CA PHE A 25 1.97 13.22 -4.14
C PHE A 25 1.86 12.86 -5.62
N GLN A 26 2.98 12.85 -6.33
CA GLN A 26 2.96 12.43 -7.71
C GLN A 26 2.48 10.99 -7.67
N HIS A 27 1.35 10.75 -8.32
CA HIS A 27 0.82 9.43 -8.49
C HIS A 27 1.75 8.70 -9.46
N THR A 28 2.84 8.15 -8.94
CA THR A 28 3.64 7.19 -9.70
C THR A 28 2.77 5.96 -9.87
N GLU A 29 2.14 5.88 -11.04
CA GLU A 29 1.38 4.70 -11.44
C GLU A 29 2.31 3.49 -11.39
N TRP A 30 1.86 2.45 -10.68
CA TRP A 30 2.54 1.18 -10.65
C TRP A 30 2.40 0.46 -11.98
N ARG A 31 3.40 -0.33 -12.37
CA ARG A 31 3.33 -1.16 -13.58
C ARG A 31 3.44 -2.63 -13.20
N SER A 32 2.48 -3.11 -12.43
CA SER A 32 2.33 -4.54 -12.16
C SER A 32 1.10 -5.04 -12.91
N ASP A 33 1.28 -6.07 -13.72
CA ASP A 33 0.22 -6.80 -14.44
C ASP A 33 -0.56 -7.76 -13.53
N TRP A 34 -0.16 -7.89 -12.25
CA TRP A 34 -0.74 -8.82 -11.29
C TRP A 34 -1.88 -8.25 -10.46
N VAL A 35 -1.92 -6.93 -10.30
CA VAL A 35 -2.93 -6.20 -9.54
C VAL A 35 -3.36 -4.99 -10.35
N ASP A 36 -4.64 -4.63 -10.28
CA ASP A 36 -5.11 -3.45 -10.96
C ASP A 36 -4.43 -2.22 -10.35
N VAL A 37 -3.57 -1.60 -11.13
CA VAL A 37 -2.87 -0.39 -10.73
C VAL A 37 -3.93 0.66 -10.46
N SER A 38 -3.89 1.25 -9.26
CA SER A 38 -4.88 2.19 -8.70
C SER A 38 -5.86 2.76 -9.73
N SER A 39 -7.11 2.32 -9.67
CA SER A 39 -8.19 3.03 -10.36
C SER A 39 -8.79 4.07 -9.42
N ASP A 40 -9.40 5.12 -9.96
CA ASP A 40 -10.18 6.11 -9.19
C ASP A 40 -11.39 5.49 -8.44
N ALA A 41 -11.52 4.16 -8.40
CA ALA A 41 -12.58 3.45 -7.68
C ALA A 41 -12.34 3.43 -6.15
N ILE A 42 -11.10 3.43 -5.68
CA ILE A 42 -10.79 3.38 -4.23
C ILE A 42 -9.70 4.37 -3.85
N PHE A 43 -10.03 5.25 -2.92
CA PHE A 43 -9.11 6.26 -2.39
C PHE A 43 -9.07 6.15 -0.87
N PRO A 44 -7.89 6.28 -0.22
CA PRO A 44 -7.79 6.21 1.24
C PRO A 44 -8.87 7.02 1.99
N GLY A 45 -9.19 8.23 1.54
CA GLY A 45 -10.19 9.11 2.16
C GLY A 45 -11.65 8.63 2.08
N ASN A 46 -12.00 7.68 1.21
CA ASN A 46 -13.36 7.11 1.09
C ASN A 46 -13.43 5.64 1.57
N SER A 47 -12.38 5.17 2.22
CA SER A 47 -12.18 3.77 2.55
C SER A 47 -11.84 3.59 4.03
N THR A 48 -12.04 2.38 4.54
CA THR A 48 -11.58 2.00 5.87
C THR A 48 -10.15 1.48 5.76
N THR A 49 -9.22 2.09 6.48
CA THR A 49 -7.86 1.54 6.63
C THR A 49 -7.93 0.24 7.45
N LEU A 50 -7.33 -0.83 6.94
CA LEU A 50 -7.17 -2.06 7.69
C LEU A 50 -6.15 -1.83 8.83
N PRO A 51 -6.45 -2.28 10.06
CA PRO A 51 -5.46 -2.30 11.12
C PRO A 51 -4.18 -3.06 10.69
N LEU A 52 -3.01 -2.60 11.13
CA LEU A 52 -1.72 -3.12 10.67
C LEU A 52 -1.50 -4.62 10.94
N ASP A 53 -2.17 -5.17 11.95
CA ASP A 53 -2.12 -6.60 12.29
C ASP A 53 -3.01 -7.47 11.37
N ARG A 54 -3.80 -6.84 10.48
CA ARG A 54 -4.65 -7.53 9.49
C ARG A 54 -3.92 -7.83 8.20
N ILE A 55 -2.71 -7.31 7.98
CA ILE A 55 -1.92 -7.56 6.77
C ILE A 55 -0.51 -8.02 7.14
N SER A 56 -0.02 -9.05 6.46
CA SER A 56 1.33 -9.57 6.70
C SER A 56 1.95 -10.10 5.42
N THR A 57 3.25 -9.93 5.31
CA THR A 57 4.08 -10.65 4.34
C THR A 57 4.18 -12.11 4.75
N LEU A 58 4.28 -12.99 3.77
CA LEU A 58 4.52 -14.40 4.00
C LEU A 58 6.02 -14.67 4.13
N ASP A 59 6.38 -15.84 4.65
CA ASP A 59 7.74 -16.32 4.46
C ASP A 59 8.00 -16.58 2.96
N PRO A 60 9.26 -16.46 2.49
CA PRO A 60 9.57 -16.50 1.06
C PRO A 60 9.11 -17.79 0.35
N ASP A 61 9.22 -18.95 1.01
CA ASP A 61 8.87 -20.24 0.40
C ASP A 61 7.35 -20.37 0.24
N SER A 62 6.59 -20.00 1.27
CA SER A 62 5.13 -19.93 1.20
C SER A 62 4.66 -18.92 0.16
N GLU A 63 5.29 -17.74 0.11
CA GLU A 63 4.96 -16.70 -0.87
C GLU A 63 5.13 -17.22 -2.29
N ALA A 64 6.29 -17.82 -2.60
CA ALA A 64 6.60 -18.34 -3.92
C ALA A 64 5.62 -19.44 -4.34
N ALA A 65 5.32 -20.39 -3.44
CA ALA A 65 4.39 -21.48 -3.71
C ALA A 65 2.97 -20.97 -3.98
N ILE A 66 2.48 -20.02 -3.18
CA ILE A 66 1.14 -19.43 -3.38
C ILE A 66 1.11 -18.59 -4.64
N ALA A 67 2.13 -17.77 -4.90
CA ALA A 67 2.23 -16.95 -6.10
C ALA A 67 2.16 -17.83 -7.35
N GLU A 68 2.96 -18.91 -7.41
CA GLU A 68 2.95 -19.84 -8.54
C GLU A 68 1.55 -20.48 -8.73
N TRP A 69 0.92 -20.91 -7.64
CA TRP A 69 -0.41 -21.51 -7.70
C TRP A 69 -1.48 -20.50 -8.17
N MET A 70 -1.46 -19.28 -7.63
CA MET A 70 -2.36 -18.20 -8.03
C MET A 70 -2.16 -17.81 -9.49
N TRP A 71 -0.90 -17.79 -9.98
CA TRP A 71 -0.57 -17.52 -11.37
C TRP A 71 -1.15 -18.56 -12.31
N LYS A 72 -0.88 -19.85 -12.05
CA LYS A 72 -1.38 -20.97 -12.85
C LYS A 72 -2.90 -21.02 -12.97
N ASN A 73 -3.61 -20.52 -11.96
CA ASN A 73 -5.07 -20.51 -11.90
C ASN A 73 -5.68 -19.14 -12.24
N SER A 74 -4.87 -18.15 -12.65
CA SER A 74 -5.33 -16.79 -12.96
C SER A 74 -6.13 -16.11 -11.83
N LEU A 75 -5.77 -16.38 -10.58
CA LEU A 75 -6.46 -15.86 -9.38
C LEU A 75 -5.73 -14.67 -8.78
N VAL A 76 -6.45 -13.58 -8.49
CA VAL A 76 -5.91 -12.37 -7.82
C VAL A 76 -6.12 -12.40 -6.30
N VAL A 77 -7.14 -13.14 -5.84
CA VAL A 77 -7.43 -13.37 -4.42
C VAL A 77 -7.94 -14.79 -4.20
N VAL A 78 -7.48 -15.42 -3.12
CA VAL A 78 -7.91 -16.76 -2.71
C VAL A 78 -7.95 -16.85 -1.19
N SER A 79 -8.93 -17.56 -0.60
CA SER A 79 -8.91 -17.81 0.85
C SER A 79 -7.85 -18.86 1.22
N ALA A 80 -7.32 -18.78 2.44
CA ALA A 80 -6.33 -19.76 2.91
C ALA A 80 -6.90 -21.20 2.91
N SER A 81 -8.18 -21.36 3.27
CA SER A 81 -8.89 -22.64 3.23
C SER A 81 -9.05 -23.21 1.82
N GLU A 82 -9.11 -22.36 0.77
CA GLU A 82 -9.23 -22.83 -0.61
C GLU A 82 -7.94 -23.46 -1.14
N ILE A 83 -6.77 -23.17 -0.54
CA ILE A 83 -5.48 -23.71 -0.97
C ILE A 83 -4.88 -24.71 0.02
N GLU A 84 -5.49 -24.87 1.19
CA GLU A 84 -5.13 -25.88 2.17
C GLU A 84 -5.11 -27.28 1.52
N GLY A 85 -4.00 -27.99 1.69
CA GLY A 85 -3.78 -29.31 1.08
C GLY A 85 -3.52 -29.32 -0.43
N LYS A 86 -3.57 -28.17 -1.12
CA LYS A 86 -3.25 -28.04 -2.56
C LYS A 86 -1.80 -27.60 -2.81
N ILE A 87 -1.18 -26.98 -1.80
CA ILE A 87 0.24 -26.63 -1.79
C ILE A 87 0.91 -27.41 -0.66
N GLY A 88 2.14 -27.88 -0.89
CA GLY A 88 2.77 -28.95 -0.11
C GLY A 88 2.83 -28.70 1.40
N SER A 89 3.12 -27.46 1.81
CA SER A 89 3.05 -27.01 3.21
C SER A 89 2.04 -25.89 3.37
N MET A 90 1.28 -25.93 4.47
CA MET A 90 0.33 -24.89 4.82
C MET A 90 1.07 -23.56 5.01
N PRO A 91 0.67 -22.49 4.32
CA PRO A 91 1.37 -21.21 4.38
C PRO A 91 1.23 -20.60 5.76
N LEU A 92 2.36 -20.25 6.37
CA LEU A 92 2.39 -19.59 7.67
C LEU A 92 2.17 -18.09 7.44
N SER A 93 0.95 -17.62 7.68
CA SER A 93 0.69 -16.17 7.75
C SER A 93 0.91 -15.67 9.18
N GLY A 94 1.64 -14.56 9.34
CA GLY A 94 1.72 -13.84 10.63
C GLY A 94 0.40 -13.14 11.03
N VAL A 95 -0.60 -13.13 10.15
CA VAL A 95 -1.91 -12.51 10.39
C VAL A 95 -2.73 -13.35 11.37
N LYS A 96 -3.29 -12.71 12.38
CA LYS A 96 -4.26 -13.32 13.30
C LYS A 96 -5.66 -12.79 12.99
N PRO A 97 -6.58 -13.59 12.41
CA PRO A 97 -7.90 -13.10 12.05
C PRO A 97 -8.72 -12.57 13.23
N ALA A 98 -9.53 -11.55 12.99
CA ALA A 98 -10.44 -11.02 14.00
C ALA A 98 -11.67 -11.93 14.06
N PRO A 99 -12.50 -11.84 15.11
CA PRO A 99 -13.75 -12.59 15.14
C PRO A 99 -14.60 -12.34 13.89
N GLY A 100 -14.91 -13.41 13.16
CA GLY A 100 -15.69 -13.37 11.91
C GLY A 100 -14.89 -13.01 10.66
N GLU A 101 -13.57 -12.88 10.75
CA GLU A 101 -12.69 -12.71 9.59
C GLU A 101 -11.98 -14.02 9.23
N ILE A 102 -11.59 -14.14 7.97
CA ILE A 102 -10.74 -15.22 7.47
C ILE A 102 -9.53 -14.64 6.74
N VAL A 103 -8.48 -15.46 6.60
CA VAL A 103 -7.27 -15.08 5.85
C VAL A 103 -7.50 -15.27 4.36
N TYR A 104 -7.25 -14.21 3.60
CA TYR A 104 -7.11 -14.23 2.15
C TYR A 104 -5.66 -14.00 1.76
N PHE A 105 -5.19 -14.74 0.77
CA PHE A 105 -3.98 -14.43 0.04
C PHE A 105 -4.32 -13.58 -1.15
N VAL A 106 -3.69 -12.42 -1.23
CA VAL A 106 -3.99 -11.37 -2.19
C VAL A 106 -2.72 -11.05 -2.94
N ARG A 107 -2.81 -10.98 -4.28
CA ARG A 107 -1.70 -10.49 -5.10
C ARG A 107 -1.37 -9.06 -4.70
N ALA A 108 -0.09 -8.74 -4.67
CA ALA A 108 0.42 -7.41 -4.41
C ALA A 108 1.63 -7.15 -5.29
N ALA A 109 2.12 -5.92 -5.24
CA ALA A 109 3.39 -5.54 -5.83
C ALA A 109 4.23 -4.82 -4.78
N SER A 110 5.54 -4.93 -4.88
CA SER A 110 6.49 -4.12 -4.11
C SER A 110 7.80 -4.03 -4.87
N ASP A 111 8.72 -3.21 -4.39
CA ASP A 111 10.11 -3.24 -4.86
C ASP A 111 11.01 -4.19 -4.03
N GLU A 112 10.40 -5.02 -3.18
CA GLU A 112 11.07 -5.93 -2.23
C GLU A 112 11.99 -5.24 -1.22
N GLY A 113 11.95 -3.91 -1.14
CA GLY A 113 12.70 -3.14 -0.17
C GLY A 113 12.12 -3.23 1.24
N ASN A 114 12.54 -2.30 2.10
CA ASN A 114 12.15 -2.26 3.51
C ASN A 114 10.82 -1.54 3.78
N GLY A 115 9.99 -1.38 2.75
CA GLY A 115 8.66 -0.80 2.86
C GLY A 115 7.66 -1.70 3.58
N LYS A 116 6.43 -1.21 3.72
CA LYS A 116 5.33 -1.87 4.43
C LYS A 116 4.05 -1.85 3.61
N PHE A 117 3.26 -2.91 3.73
CA PHE A 117 1.94 -2.96 3.14
C PHE A 117 0.88 -2.30 4.05
N ILE A 118 -0.01 -1.53 3.45
CA ILE A 118 -1.18 -0.91 4.08
C ILE A 118 -2.40 -1.27 3.23
N GLY A 119 -3.44 -1.82 3.86
CA GLY A 119 -4.67 -2.16 3.18
C GLY A 119 -5.76 -1.12 3.42
N TYR A 120 -6.59 -0.89 2.40
CA TYR A 120 -7.80 -0.08 2.47
C TYR A 120 -8.96 -0.84 1.85
N VAL A 121 -10.13 -0.80 2.49
CA VAL A 121 -11.31 -1.55 2.03
C VAL A 121 -12.55 -0.67 1.96
N ASN A 122 -13.34 -0.85 0.91
CA ASN A 122 -14.68 -0.28 0.74
C ASN A 122 -15.57 -1.21 -0.10
N ASP A 123 -16.71 -0.72 -0.57
CA ASP A 123 -17.65 -1.46 -1.42
C ASP A 123 -17.10 -1.82 -2.82
N LYS A 124 -16.02 -1.17 -3.28
CA LYS A 124 -15.38 -1.46 -4.57
C LYS A 124 -14.38 -2.61 -4.50
N GLY A 125 -13.79 -2.85 -3.34
CA GLY A 125 -12.81 -3.91 -3.14
C GLY A 125 -11.73 -3.55 -2.13
N LEU A 126 -10.54 -4.10 -2.37
CA LEU A 126 -9.36 -3.96 -1.52
C LEU A 126 -8.26 -3.22 -2.28
N LEU A 127 -7.72 -2.15 -1.70
CA LEU A 127 -6.50 -1.50 -2.16
C LEU A 127 -5.34 -1.92 -1.26
N ILE A 128 -4.30 -2.52 -1.83
CA ILE A 128 -3.05 -2.82 -1.16
C ILE A 128 -2.00 -1.80 -1.59
N MET A 129 -1.56 -0.97 -0.64
CA MET A 129 -0.50 0.00 -0.86
C MET A 129 0.82 -0.47 -0.26
N TYR A 130 1.93 -0.37 -0.99
CA TYR A 130 3.27 -0.53 -0.43
C TYR A 130 3.90 0.83 -0.18
N GLY A 131 4.13 1.16 1.09
CA GLY A 131 4.80 2.39 1.50
C GLY A 131 6.30 2.15 1.67
N VAL A 132 7.14 2.94 1.00
CA VAL A 132 8.60 2.91 1.18
C VAL A 132 9.15 4.34 1.26
N MET A 133 10.26 4.51 1.97
CA MET A 133 10.96 5.79 2.00
C MET A 133 11.71 5.99 0.68
N GLY A 134 11.33 7.02 -0.09
CA GLY A 134 11.91 7.31 -1.40
C GLY A 134 11.11 6.73 -2.56
N GLY A 135 11.71 6.73 -3.74
CA GLY A 135 11.06 6.20 -4.95
C GLY A 135 10.94 4.68 -4.91
N CYS A 136 9.85 4.17 -5.47
CA CYS A 136 9.62 2.74 -5.58
C CYS A 136 10.51 2.17 -6.69
N GLY A 137 11.24 1.10 -6.40
CA GLY A 137 12.11 0.42 -7.35
C GLY A 137 11.38 -0.42 -8.41
N GLU A 138 12.12 -1.33 -9.05
CA GLU A 138 11.59 -2.32 -9.97
C GLU A 138 10.53 -3.18 -9.26
N GLN A 139 9.39 -3.39 -9.91
CA GLN A 139 8.27 -4.10 -9.30
C GLN A 139 8.47 -5.61 -9.35
N LYS A 140 8.16 -6.27 -8.24
CA LYS A 140 8.13 -7.73 -8.12
C LYS A 140 6.74 -8.18 -7.71
N HIS A 141 6.32 -9.33 -8.24
CA HIS A 141 5.05 -9.96 -7.89
C HIS A 141 5.13 -10.47 -6.46
N ARG A 142 4.16 -10.08 -5.63
CA ARG A 142 4.09 -10.47 -4.24
C ARG A 142 2.74 -11.11 -3.93
N VAL A 143 2.70 -11.84 -2.83
CA VAL A 143 1.47 -12.30 -2.20
C VAL A 143 1.52 -11.93 -0.73
N VAL A 144 0.46 -11.26 -0.27
CA VAL A 144 0.29 -10.89 1.14
C VAL A 144 -0.91 -11.62 1.73
N ALA A 145 -0.81 -11.96 3.01
CA ALA A 145 -1.96 -12.39 3.79
C ALA A 145 -2.74 -11.16 4.27
N VAL A 146 -4.06 -11.19 4.11
CA VAL A 146 -4.98 -10.15 4.56
C VAL A 146 -6.15 -10.80 5.28
N SER A 147 -6.45 -10.34 6.49
CA SER A 147 -7.64 -10.74 7.25
C SER A 147 -8.82 -9.85 6.86
N LEU A 148 -9.89 -10.45 6.34
CA LEU A 148 -11.11 -9.75 5.94
C LEU A 148 -12.34 -10.58 6.31
N ARG A 149 -13.48 -9.91 6.44
CA ARG A 149 -14.78 -10.59 6.63
C ARG A 149 -15.24 -11.30 5.35
N ASP A 150 -15.10 -10.62 4.22
CA ASP A 150 -15.60 -11.06 2.93
C ASP A 150 -14.49 -11.05 1.87
N LYS A 151 -14.63 -11.92 0.88
CA LYS A 151 -13.71 -11.99 -0.26
C LYS A 151 -13.85 -10.69 -1.08
N PRO A 152 -12.78 -9.92 -1.31
CA PRO A 152 -12.87 -8.70 -2.10
C PRO A 152 -13.20 -9.02 -3.55
N ALA A 153 -14.15 -8.29 -4.13
CA ALA A 153 -14.54 -8.46 -5.53
C ALA A 153 -13.43 -8.02 -6.50
N ASN A 154 -12.68 -6.98 -6.14
CA ASN A 154 -11.56 -6.44 -6.90
C ASN A 154 -10.39 -6.16 -5.96
N VAL A 155 -9.17 -6.22 -6.50
CA VAL A 155 -7.93 -5.92 -5.78
C VAL A 155 -7.12 -4.91 -6.58
N PHE A 156 -6.80 -3.81 -5.93
CA PHE A 156 -6.02 -2.71 -6.49
C PHE A 156 -4.66 -2.60 -5.81
N GLY A 157 -3.65 -2.10 -6.52
CA GLY A 157 -2.27 -1.96 -6.02
C GLY A 157 -1.66 -0.58 -6.28
N ARG A 158 -0.88 -0.05 -5.32
CA ARG A 158 -0.08 1.17 -5.52
C ARG A 158 1.12 1.32 -4.57
N CYS A 159 2.20 2.01 -4.96
CA CYS A 159 3.25 2.45 -4.03
C CYS A 159 3.00 3.88 -3.63
N SER A 160 3.29 4.14 -2.36
CA SER A 160 3.46 5.49 -1.88
C SER A 160 4.89 5.69 -1.41
N ALA A 161 5.56 6.70 -1.96
CA ALA A 161 6.86 7.19 -1.51
C ALA A 161 6.79 7.96 -0.17
N ALA A 162 5.71 7.81 0.58
CA ALA A 162 5.40 8.58 1.75
C ALA A 162 4.83 7.68 2.84
N LEU A 163 5.70 7.37 3.80
CA LEU A 163 5.33 6.97 5.14
C LEU A 163 5.70 8.10 6.10
#